data_AF-A0A4Y8K6R4-F1
#
_entry.id   AF-A0A4Y8K6R4-F1
#
_cell.length_a   1.000
_cell.length_b   1.000
_cell.length_c   1.000
_cell.angle_alpha   90.00
_cell.angle_beta   90.00
_cell.angle_gamma   90.00
#
_symmetry.space_group_name_H-M   'P 1'
#
loop_
_entity.id
_entity.type
_entity.pdbx_description
1 polymer ?
#
loop_
_entity_poly.entity_id
_entity_poly.type
_entity_poly.pdbx_seq_one_letter_code
_entity_poly.pdbx_strand_id
1 'polypeptide(L)'
;MVNDVEAIVEISLVDSPEHRNWLLVLEQMESGLDRASRTATLGRLATVTAAAAEELAAPTPSAEWKLPSAELGQIPAELVERARDVLINQQKLIGEIRQARSAIALHLAAVRTVQQGTGQSIYVDVTS
;
A
#
# COMPACT_ATOMS: atom_id res chain seq x y z
N MET A 1 -18.85 -19.09 -44.15
CA MET A 1 -19.08 -17.76 -43.54
C MET A 1 -19.71 -17.93 -42.16
N VAL A 2 -18.96 -18.44 -41.17
CA VAL A 2 -19.47 -18.73 -39.81
C VAL A 2 -18.47 -18.26 -38.74
N ASN A 3 -17.68 -17.20 -39.00
CA ASN A 3 -16.63 -16.75 -38.06
C ASN A 3 -16.82 -15.33 -37.49
N ASP A 4 -17.86 -14.59 -37.85
CA ASP A 4 -18.02 -13.19 -37.41
C ASP A 4 -18.94 -12.98 -36.21
N VAL A 5 -19.65 -14.02 -35.74
CA VAL A 5 -20.63 -13.86 -34.64
C VAL A 5 -20.02 -14.14 -33.26
N GLU A 6 -19.01 -15.02 -33.16
CA GLU A 6 -18.34 -15.29 -31.86
C GLU A 6 -17.50 -14.09 -31.39
N ALA A 7 -16.85 -13.37 -32.30
CA ALA A 7 -16.03 -12.19 -31.95
C ALA A 7 -16.85 -11.04 -31.36
N ILE A 8 -18.14 -10.93 -31.68
CA ILE A 8 -19.02 -9.85 -31.18
C ILE A 8 -19.47 -10.12 -29.74
N VAL A 9 -19.57 -11.39 -29.33
CA VAL A 9 -20.02 -11.76 -27.98
C VAL A 9 -18.90 -11.61 -26.95
N GLU A 10 -17.65 -11.91 -27.32
CA GLU A 10 -16.48 -11.77 -26.42
C GLU A 10 -16.16 -10.31 -26.11
N ILE A 11 -16.30 -9.40 -27.09
CA ILE A 11 -16.07 -7.96 -26.90
C ILE A 11 -17.12 -7.33 -25.97
N SER A 12 -18.35 -7.86 -25.94
CA SER A 12 -19.45 -7.25 -25.18
C SER A 12 -19.38 -7.48 -23.66
N LEU A 13 -18.62 -8.46 -23.17
CA LEU A 13 -18.44 -8.73 -21.74
C LEU A 13 -17.40 -7.81 -21.09
N VAL A 14 -16.34 -7.46 -21.82
CA VAL A 14 -15.27 -6.56 -21.36
C VAL A 14 -15.76 -5.12 -21.16
N ASP A 15 -16.79 -4.69 -21.90
CA ASP A 15 -17.35 -3.34 -21.81
C ASP A 15 -18.55 -3.19 -20.86
N SER A 16 -18.91 -4.27 -20.13
CA SER A 16 -19.99 -4.24 -19.14
C SER A 16 -19.72 -3.15 -18.08
N PRO A 17 -20.76 -2.41 -17.62
CA PRO A 17 -20.60 -1.45 -16.53
C PRO A 17 -20.02 -2.10 -15.26
N GLU A 18 -20.31 -3.38 -15.00
CA GLU A 18 -19.75 -4.13 -13.88
C GLU A 18 -18.24 -4.34 -14.03
N HIS A 19 -17.79 -4.74 -15.23
CA HIS A 19 -16.37 -4.89 -15.55
C HIS A 19 -15.63 -3.56 -15.37
N ARG A 20 -16.18 -2.47 -15.92
CA ARG A 20 -15.60 -1.12 -15.77
C ARG A 20 -15.55 -0.68 -14.30
N ASN A 21 -16.56 -0.99 -13.51
CA ASN A 21 -16.56 -0.69 -12.07
C ASN A 21 -15.47 -1.49 -11.33
N TRP A 22 -15.32 -2.79 -11.62
CA TRP A 22 -14.24 -3.60 -11.05
C TRP A 22 -12.84 -3.10 -11.44
N LEU A 23 -12.65 -2.68 -12.68
CA LEU A 23 -11.40 -2.06 -13.13
C LEU A 23 -11.06 -0.81 -12.31
N LEU A 24 -12.02 0.11 -12.14
CA LEU A 24 -11.82 1.32 -11.35
C LEU A 24 -11.45 1.02 -9.89
N VAL A 25 -12.06 -0.02 -9.30
CA VAL A 25 -11.74 -0.47 -7.94
C VAL A 25 -10.31 -0.98 -7.86
N LEU A 26 -9.94 -1.89 -8.76
CA LEU A 26 -8.61 -2.48 -8.76
C LEU A 26 -7.54 -1.41 -9.01
N GLU A 27 -7.75 -0.48 -9.95
CA GLU A 27 -6.85 0.66 -10.16
C GLU A 27 -6.71 1.54 -8.92
N GLN A 28 -7.81 1.83 -8.22
CA GLN A 28 -7.77 2.61 -6.99
C GLN A 28 -7.00 1.88 -5.88
N MET A 29 -7.20 0.57 -5.74
CA MET A 29 -6.50 -0.26 -4.77
C MET A 29 -4.99 -0.34 -5.07
N GLU A 30 -4.62 -0.54 -6.33
CA GLU A 30 -3.23 -0.57 -6.79
C GLU A 30 -2.55 0.78 -6.58
N SER A 31 -3.21 1.87 -6.98
CA SER A 31 -2.71 3.23 -6.73
C SER A 31 -2.57 3.54 -5.24
N GLY A 32 -3.43 2.96 -4.40
CA GLY A 32 -3.31 3.02 -2.94
C GLY A 32 -2.10 2.24 -2.42
N LEU A 33 -1.90 1.03 -2.93
CA LEU A 33 -0.79 0.15 -2.59
C LEU A 33 0.56 0.76 -3.00
N ASP A 34 0.66 1.33 -4.20
CA ASP A 34 1.86 1.99 -4.69
C ASP A 34 2.24 3.21 -3.85
N ARG A 35 1.25 4.01 -3.45
CA ARG A 35 1.47 5.12 -2.52
C ARG A 35 1.96 4.61 -1.17
N ALA A 36 1.30 3.59 -0.61
CA ALA A 36 1.70 3.02 0.68
C ALA A 36 3.11 2.39 0.64
N SER A 37 3.46 1.70 -0.45
CA SER A 37 4.79 1.15 -0.69
C SER A 37 5.83 2.26 -0.78
N ARG A 38 5.57 3.33 -1.55
CA ARG A 38 6.44 4.51 -1.62
C ARG A 38 6.64 5.15 -0.25
N THR A 39 5.57 5.39 0.51
CA THR A 39 5.67 5.94 1.86
C THR A 39 6.50 5.04 2.78
N ALA A 40 6.35 3.72 2.69
CA ALA A 40 7.17 2.78 3.46
C ALA A 40 8.65 2.83 3.06
N THR A 41 8.96 2.97 1.76
CA THR A 41 10.33 3.14 1.28
C THR A 41 10.94 4.46 1.73
N LEU A 42 10.20 5.56 1.64
CA LEU A 42 10.62 6.88 2.12
C LEU A 42 10.86 6.86 3.63
N GLY A 43 9.99 6.21 4.41
CA GLY A 43 10.18 6.04 5.85
C GLY A 43 11.49 5.35 6.21
N ARG A 44 11.92 4.36 5.43
CA ARG A 44 13.24 3.73 5.61
C ARG A 44 14.38 4.66 5.21
N LEU A 45 14.28 5.30 4.04
CA LEU A 45 15.32 6.19 3.52
C LEU A 45 15.47 7.49 4.31
N ALA A 46 14.42 7.95 4.99
CA ALA A 46 14.44 9.13 5.86
C ALA A 46 15.38 8.96 7.07
N THR A 47 15.70 7.71 7.44
CA THR A 47 16.72 7.44 8.48
C THR A 47 18.15 7.70 8.00
N VAL A 48 18.37 7.73 6.68
CA VAL A 48 19.69 7.85 6.06
C VAL A 48 19.86 9.17 5.32
N THR A 49 18.77 9.77 4.82
CA THR A 49 18.82 10.94 3.93
C THR A 49 17.79 12.01 4.30
N ALA A 50 18.23 13.27 4.35
CA ALA A 50 17.36 14.41 4.61
C ALA A 50 16.32 14.63 3.50
N ALA A 51 16.67 14.36 2.24
CA ALA A 51 15.75 14.49 1.11
C ALA A 51 14.53 13.57 1.24
N ALA A 52 14.73 12.30 1.65
CA ALA A 52 13.63 11.38 1.89
C ALA A 52 12.78 11.79 3.11
N ALA A 53 13.39 12.40 4.13
CA ALA A 53 12.67 12.93 5.29
C ALA A 53 11.79 14.13 4.91
N GLU A 54 12.28 15.01 4.05
CA GLU A 54 11.53 16.16 3.54
C GLU A 54 10.36 15.71 2.65
N GLU A 55 10.59 14.75 1.74
CA GLU A 55 9.53 14.17 0.91
C GLU A 55 8.46 13.45 1.74
N LEU A 56 8.86 12.74 2.80
CA LEU A 56 7.93 12.09 3.72
C LEU A 56 7.10 13.10 4.54
N ALA A 57 7.69 14.24 4.88
CA ALA A 57 7.02 15.32 5.62
C ALA A 57 6.07 16.14 4.74
N ALA A 58 6.22 16.08 3.41
CA ALA A 58 5.33 16.75 2.50
C ALA A 58 3.89 16.23 2.67
N PRO A 59 2.88 17.11 2.70
CA PRO A 59 1.49 16.72 2.86
C PRO A 59 1.05 15.87 1.67
N THR A 60 1.05 14.56 1.86
CA THR A 60 0.55 13.62 0.87
C THR A 60 -0.97 13.61 0.99
N PRO A 61 -1.74 13.87 -0.07
CA PRO A 61 -3.19 13.78 0.00
C PRO A 61 -3.57 12.35 0.41
N SER A 62 -4.20 12.23 1.58
CA SER A 62 -4.83 10.98 2.01
C SER A 62 -6.03 10.75 1.09
N ALA A 63 -5.82 10.06 -0.03
CA ALA A 63 -6.96 9.60 -0.82
C ALA A 63 -7.62 8.49 0.00
N GLU A 64 -8.66 8.88 0.73
CA GLU A 64 -9.53 7.99 1.46
C GLU A 64 -10.08 6.96 0.46
N TRP A 65 -9.86 5.68 0.75
CA TRP A 65 -10.46 4.63 -0.06
C TRP A 65 -11.97 4.69 0.17
N LYS A 66 -12.72 4.95 -0.90
CA LYS A 66 -14.18 4.97 -0.88
C LYS A 66 -14.66 3.65 -1.44
N LEU A 67 -15.49 2.95 -0.67
CA LEU A 67 -16.23 1.83 -1.21
C LEU A 67 -17.04 2.35 -2.43
N PRO A 68 -17.01 1.67 -3.58
CA PRO A 68 -17.83 2.07 -4.70
C PRO A 68 -19.29 2.08 -4.28
N SER A 69 -20.02 3.12 -4.67
CA SER A 69 -21.45 3.22 -4.40
C SER A 69 -22.30 2.27 -5.26
N ALA A 70 -21.69 1.66 -6.29
CA ALA A 70 -22.33 0.67 -7.13
C ALA A 70 -22.13 -0.74 -6.56
N GLU A 71 -23.17 -1.57 -6.62
CA GLU A 71 -23.03 -3.00 -6.36
C GLU A 71 -22.09 -3.59 -7.41
N LEU A 72 -20.90 -4.03 -6.98
CA LEU A 72 -19.84 -4.51 -7.88
C LEU A 72 -20.19 -5.88 -8.50
N GLY A 73 -21.14 -6.62 -7.94
CA GLY A 73 -21.44 -7.98 -8.40
C GLY A 73 -20.28 -8.95 -8.17
N GLN A 74 -20.23 -10.03 -8.95
CA GLN A 74 -19.13 -11.00 -8.91
C GLN A 74 -17.90 -10.45 -9.66
N ILE A 75 -16.69 -10.84 -9.24
CA ILE A 75 -15.46 -10.46 -9.94
C ILE A 75 -15.43 -11.16 -11.32
N PRO A 76 -15.28 -10.42 -12.43
CA PRO A 76 -15.10 -11.00 -13.76
C PRO A 76 -13.88 -11.93 -13.80
N ALA A 77 -13.98 -13.07 -14.49
CA ALA A 77 -12.97 -14.14 -14.47
C ALA A 77 -11.56 -13.64 -14.85
N GLU A 78 -11.49 -12.71 -15.79
CA GLU A 78 -10.29 -12.06 -16.30
C GLU A 78 -9.63 -11.11 -15.28
N LEU A 79 -10.37 -10.61 -14.29
CA LEU A 79 -9.86 -9.74 -13.22
C LEU A 79 -9.50 -10.49 -11.94
N VAL A 80 -9.82 -11.79 -11.85
CA VAL A 80 -9.59 -12.60 -10.65
C VAL A 80 -8.11 -12.66 -10.28
N GLU A 81 -7.22 -12.89 -11.23
CA GLU A 81 -5.77 -12.96 -10.96
C GLU A 81 -5.25 -11.60 -10.48
N ARG A 82 -5.66 -10.50 -11.13
CA ARG A 82 -5.29 -9.15 -10.71
C ARG A 82 -5.77 -8.84 -9.29
N ALA A 83 -7.01 -9.22 -8.95
CA ALA A 83 -7.54 -9.05 -7.61
C ALA A 83 -6.76 -9.88 -6.57
N ARG A 84 -6.33 -11.10 -6.93
CA ARG A 84 -5.48 -11.95 -6.07
C ARG A 84 -4.12 -11.30 -5.84
N ASP A 85 -3.48 -10.78 -6.88
CA ASP A 85 -2.19 -10.10 -6.77
C ASP A 85 -2.27 -8.87 -5.86
N VAL A 86 -3.32 -8.05 -6.02
CA VAL A 86 -3.58 -6.91 -5.14
C VAL A 86 -3.69 -7.37 -3.68
N LEU A 87 -4.47 -8.42 -3.41
CA LEU A 87 -4.65 -8.94 -2.05
C LEU A 87 -3.33 -9.45 -1.45
N ILE A 88 -2.55 -10.21 -2.22
CA ILE A 88 -1.25 -10.75 -1.79
C ILE A 88 -0.30 -9.61 -1.45
N ASN A 89 -0.22 -8.59 -2.29
CA ASN A 89 0.66 -7.46 -2.08
C ASN A 89 0.22 -6.60 -0.89
N GLN A 90 -1.08 -6.41 -0.69
CA GLN A 90 -1.62 -5.76 0.50
C GLN A 90 -1.24 -6.52 1.78
N GLN A 91 -1.41 -7.84 1.80
CA GLN A 91 -1.04 -8.68 2.95
C GLN A 91 0.46 -8.61 3.26
N LYS A 92 1.30 -8.65 2.23
CA LYS A 92 2.75 -8.51 2.36
C LYS A 92 3.12 -7.16 2.97
N LEU A 93 2.59 -6.06 2.42
CA LEU A 93 2.89 -4.71 2.91
C LEU A 93 2.40 -4.51 4.36
N ILE A 94 1.24 -5.04 4.71
CA ILE A 94 0.75 -5.06 6.10
C ILE A 94 1.74 -5.80 7.02
N GLY A 95 2.26 -6.94 6.58
CA GLY A 95 3.26 -7.71 7.30
C GLY A 95 4.53 -6.88 7.56
N GLU A 96 5.06 -6.24 6.52
CA GLU A 96 6.25 -5.38 6.60
C GLU A 96 6.04 -4.20 7.55
N ILE A 97 4.91 -3.48 7.43
CA ILE A 97 4.59 -2.34 8.31
C ILE A 97 4.47 -2.79 9.77
N ARG A 98 3.83 -3.94 10.03
CA ARG A 98 3.71 -4.49 11.39
C ARG A 98 5.07 -4.83 11.98
N GLN A 99 5.96 -5.46 11.20
CA GLN A 99 7.31 -5.78 11.64
C GLN A 99 8.11 -4.51 11.96
N ALA A 100 8.06 -3.51 11.08
CA ALA A 100 8.72 -2.22 11.31
C ALA A 100 8.20 -1.54 12.59
N ARG A 101 6.88 -1.53 12.81
CA ARG A 101 6.27 -0.97 14.02
C ARG A 101 6.74 -1.69 15.29
N SER A 102 6.81 -3.02 15.26
CA SER A 102 7.29 -3.80 16.41
C SER A 102 8.75 -3.51 16.73
N ALA A 103 9.61 -3.38 15.71
CA ALA A 103 11.02 -3.01 15.89
C ALA A 103 11.18 -1.61 16.50
N ILE A 104 10.45 -0.62 16.00
CA ILE A 104 10.45 0.75 16.53
C ILE A 104 9.96 0.76 17.99
N ALA A 105 8.88 0.02 18.31
CA ALA A 105 8.37 -0.07 19.67
C ALA A 105 9.42 -0.64 20.65
N LEU A 106 10.18 -1.66 20.22
CA LEU A 106 11.28 -2.23 21.00
C LEU A 106 12.40 -1.20 21.22
N HIS A 107 12.81 -0.49 20.17
CA HIS A 107 13.83 0.56 20.28
C HIS A 107 13.39 1.71 21.20
N LEU A 108 12.14 2.17 21.08
CA LEU A 108 11.59 3.21 21.95
C LEU A 108 11.49 2.75 23.40
N ALA A 109 11.14 1.48 23.65
CA ALA A 109 11.16 0.92 24.99
C ALA A 109 12.59 0.94 25.58
N ALA A 110 13.60 0.55 24.81
CA ALA A 110 15.00 0.61 25.23
C ALA A 110 15.43 2.05 25.57
N VAL A 111 15.14 3.03 24.70
CA VAL A 111 15.44 4.45 24.96
C VAL A 111 14.74 4.95 26.23
N ARG A 112 13.48 4.57 26.44
CA ARG A 112 12.73 4.95 27.65
C ARG A 112 13.33 4.36 28.92
N THR A 113 13.86 3.13 28.88
CA THR A 113 14.53 2.54 30.05
C THR A 113 15.83 3.25 30.41
N VAL A 114 16.59 3.74 29.42
CA VAL A 114 17.82 4.53 29.65
C VAL A 114 17.51 5.86 30.32
N GLN A 115 16.47 6.58 29.89
CA GLN A 115 16.09 7.88 30.49
C GLN A 115 15.63 7.78 31.96
N GLN A 116 15.09 6.63 32.38
CA GLN A 116 14.60 6.44 33.75
C GLN A 116 15.70 5.94 34.71
N GLY A 117 16.80 5.41 34.18
CA GLY A 117 17.84 4.73 34.96
C GLY A 117 18.93 5.63 35.54
N THR A 118 19.17 6.81 34.95
CA THR A 118 20.27 7.67 35.38
C THR A 118 19.96 9.13 35.12
N GLY A 119 19.97 9.96 36.18
CA GLY A 119 20.00 11.43 36.08
C GLY A 119 21.30 11.99 35.50
N GLN A 120 21.95 11.23 34.60
CA GLN A 120 23.19 11.56 33.93
C GLN A 120 22.93 11.52 32.42
N SER A 121 23.25 12.63 31.75
CA SER A 121 23.18 12.74 30.29
C SER A 121 24.16 11.76 29.65
N ILE A 122 23.65 10.68 29.08
CA ILE A 122 24.41 9.73 28.27
C ILE A 122 24.36 10.24 26.83
N TYR A 123 25.50 10.72 26.31
CA TYR A 123 25.67 10.97 24.88
C TYR A 123 25.84 9.62 24.18
N VAL A 124 24.83 9.21 23.41
CA VAL A 124 24.97 8.11 22.46
C VAL A 124 25.59 8.70 21.20
N ASP A 125 26.89 8.49 21.02
CA ASP A 125 27.56 8.76 19.76
C ASP A 125 27.09 7.72 18.74
N VAL A 126 26.27 8.16 17.78
CA VAL A 126 25.81 7.31 16.67
C VAL A 126 26.79 7.53 15.53
N THR A 127 27.95 6.87 15.61
CA THR A 127 28.88 6.76 14.48
C THR A 127 28.91 5.34 13.92
N SER A 128 28.78 5.30 12.58
CA SER A 128 28.84 4.19 11.62
C SER A 128 27.56 3.40 11.33
#